data_AF-A0A942FRT4-F1
#
_entry.id   AF-A0A942FRT4-F1
#
_cell.length_a   1.000
_cell.length_b   1.000
_cell.length_c   1.000
_cell.angle_alpha   90.00
_cell.angle_beta   90.00
_cell.angle_gamma   90.00
#
_symmetry.space_group_name_H-M   'P 1'
#
loop_
_entity.id
_entity.type
_entity.pdbx_description
1 polymer ?
#
loop_
_entity_poly.entity_id
_entity_poly.type
_entity_poly.pdbx_seq_one_letter_code
_entity_poly.pdbx_strand_id
1 'polypeptide(L)'
;MQIQEFAKKEGLFKKSFAAIVSIAPEGEEHYLSEISQAGGTLVEWKKRRGASAKNIIITIVCDDTFADDARHILSSIFENTPQMAALANGTDISVSIMNDQETVFAEFKV
;
A
#
# COMPACT_ATOMS: atom_id res chain seq x y z
N MET A 1 6.12 -12.96 -11.42
CA MET A 1 7.14 -12.33 -10.57
C MET A 1 6.40 -11.77 -9.37
N GLN A 2 6.63 -12.33 -8.18
CA GLN A 2 5.85 -11.99 -6.98
C GLN A 2 6.19 -10.59 -6.50
N ILE A 3 5.18 -9.86 -6.00
CA ILE A 3 5.31 -8.53 -5.39
C ILE A 3 6.47 -8.47 -4.37
N GLN A 4 6.68 -9.55 -3.62
CA GLN A 4 7.75 -9.70 -2.64
C GLN A 4 9.16 -9.73 -3.25
N GLU A 5 9.33 -10.31 -4.44
CA GLU A 5 10.63 -10.34 -5.14
C GLU A 5 11.05 -8.93 -5.60
N PHE A 6 10.08 -8.07 -5.90
CA PHE A 6 10.31 -6.68 -6.31
C PHE A 6 10.73 -5.79 -5.13
N ALA A 7 10.11 -5.97 -3.96
CA ALA A 7 10.41 -5.21 -2.75
C ALA A 7 11.76 -5.57 -2.10
N LYS A 8 12.16 -6.85 -2.12
CA LYS A 8 13.43 -7.32 -1.51
C LYS A 8 14.69 -6.82 -2.23
N LYS A 9 14.61 -6.52 -3.54
CA LYS A 9 15.79 -6.25 -4.38
C LYS A 9 16.13 -4.76 -4.51
N GLU A 10 15.16 -3.88 -4.26
CA GLU A 10 15.21 -2.47 -4.64
C GLU A 10 14.52 -1.68 -3.50
N GLY A 11 15.26 -1.05 -2.58
CA GLY A 11 14.71 -0.45 -1.35
C GLY A 11 13.45 0.42 -1.49
N LEU A 12 12.77 0.68 -0.37
CA LEU A 12 11.37 1.16 -0.27
C LEU A 12 10.94 2.32 -1.18
N PHE A 13 11.84 3.21 -1.61
CA PHE A 13 11.53 4.27 -2.57
C PHE A 13 12.62 4.40 -3.64
N LYS A 14 12.22 4.24 -4.91
CA LYS A 14 13.06 4.49 -6.09
C LYS A 14 12.41 5.53 -7.01
N LYS A 15 13.08 5.85 -8.11
CA LYS A 15 12.62 6.87 -9.08
C LYS A 15 11.25 6.55 -9.68
N SER A 16 10.95 5.27 -9.88
CA SER A 16 9.73 4.81 -10.52
C SER A 16 8.77 4.01 -9.65
N PHE A 17 9.19 3.68 -8.44
CA PHE A 17 8.49 2.75 -7.56
C PHE A 17 8.54 3.19 -6.09
N ALA A 18 7.47 2.92 -5.35
CA ALA A 18 7.41 2.98 -3.89
C ALA A 18 6.80 1.70 -3.31
N ALA A 19 7.44 1.12 -2.30
CA ALA A 19 6.93 -0.02 -1.52
C ALA A 19 6.55 0.44 -0.12
N ILE A 20 5.41 -0.01 0.38
CA ILE A 20 5.02 0.11 1.78
C ILE A 20 4.70 -1.27 2.30
N VAL A 21 5.23 -1.58 3.47
CA VAL A 21 4.80 -2.74 4.26
C VAL A 21 4.23 -2.19 5.56
N SER A 22 2.98 -2.50 5.87
CA SER A 22 2.31 -2.16 7.11
C SER A 22 1.98 -3.45 7.85
N ILE A 23 2.30 -3.50 9.15
CA ILE A 23 2.13 -4.68 9.99
C ILE A 23 1.18 -4.27 11.12
N ALA A 24 -0.05 -4.75 11.09
CA ALA A 24 -1.07 -4.35 12.06
C ALA A 24 -1.85 -5.56 12.60
N PRO A 25 -1.19 -6.42 13.39
CA PRO A 25 -1.75 -7.71 13.80
C PRO A 25 -3.02 -7.58 14.66
N GLU A 26 -3.25 -6.43 15.32
CA GLU A 26 -4.28 -6.28 16.37
C GLU A 26 -5.47 -5.36 16.00
N GLY A 27 -5.66 -4.98 14.73
CA GLY A 27 -6.92 -4.36 14.26
C GLY A 27 -6.82 -2.95 13.67
N GLU A 28 -8.00 -2.41 13.31
CA GLU A 28 -8.25 -1.25 12.44
C GLU A 28 -7.44 0.03 12.76
N GLU A 29 -7.32 0.42 14.03
CA GLU A 29 -6.67 1.69 14.42
C GLU A 29 -5.19 1.75 14.02
N HIS A 30 -4.49 0.61 14.06
CA HIS A 30 -3.08 0.54 13.68
C HIS A 30 -2.90 0.70 12.16
N TYR A 31 -3.78 0.11 11.35
CA TYR A 31 -3.75 0.28 9.88
C TYR A 31 -3.94 1.73 9.47
N LEU A 32 -4.93 2.41 10.06
CA LEU A 32 -5.27 3.79 9.71
C LEU A 32 -4.11 4.74 9.98
N SER A 33 -3.44 4.59 11.12
CA SER A 33 -2.30 5.42 11.50
C SER A 33 -1.12 5.21 10.53
N GLU A 34 -0.74 3.96 10.25
CA GLU A 34 0.39 3.66 9.35
C GLU A 34 0.11 4.07 7.90
N ILE A 35 -1.08 3.78 7.38
CA ILE A 35 -1.47 4.14 6.01
C ILE A 35 -1.57 5.66 5.86
N SER A 36 -2.07 6.38 6.88
CA SER A 36 -2.13 7.85 6.85
C SER A 36 -0.73 8.48 6.81
N GLN A 37 0.19 8.01 7.66
CA GLN A 37 1.58 8.47 7.65
C GLN A 37 2.32 8.11 6.35
N ALA A 38 2.12 6.89 5.86
CA ALA A 38 2.71 6.44 4.61
C ALA A 38 2.13 7.19 3.40
N GLY A 39 0.84 7.51 3.43
CA GLY A 39 0.14 8.29 2.40
C GLY A 39 0.76 9.67 2.20
N GLY A 40 1.04 10.40 3.29
CA GLY A 40 1.75 11.68 3.20
C GLY A 40 3.11 11.56 2.50
N THR A 41 3.86 10.51 2.83
CA THR A 41 5.16 10.22 2.21
C THR A 41 5.03 9.87 0.72
N LEU A 42 4.00 9.08 0.34
CA LEU A 42 3.74 8.73 -1.06
C LEU A 42 3.39 9.94 -1.92
N VAL A 43 2.55 10.84 -1.39
CA VAL A 43 2.17 12.07 -2.09
C VAL A 43 3.39 12.95 -2.31
N GLU A 44 4.24 13.10 -1.29
CA GLU A 44 5.47 13.87 -1.43
C GLU A 44 6.44 13.21 -2.45
N TRP A 45 6.59 11.89 -2.39
CA TRP A 45 7.38 11.14 -3.36
C TRP A 45 6.87 11.35 -4.79
N LYS A 46 5.55 11.23 -5.03
CA LYS A 46 4.92 11.48 -6.33
C LYS A 46 5.16 12.92 -6.78
N LYS A 47 5.02 13.90 -5.88
CA LYS A 47 5.27 15.32 -6.19
C LYS A 47 6.72 15.57 -6.61
N ARG A 48 7.70 14.95 -5.94
CA ARG A 48 9.13 15.11 -6.27
C ARG A 48 9.52 14.42 -7.59
N ARG A 49 8.84 13.33 -7.96
CA ARG A 49 9.21 12.49 -9.12
C ARG A 49 8.33 12.71 -10.36
N GLY A 50 7.14 13.32 -10.20
CA GLY A 50 6.20 13.62 -11.27
C GLY A 50 5.81 12.38 -12.08
N ALA A 51 5.99 12.45 -13.40
CA ALA A 51 5.69 11.37 -14.33
C ALA A 51 6.60 10.13 -14.18
N SER A 52 7.74 10.26 -13.48
CA SER A 52 8.62 9.11 -13.24
C SER A 52 8.04 8.14 -12.22
N ALA A 53 7.29 8.63 -11.23
CA ALA A 53 6.63 7.81 -10.21
C ALA A 53 5.45 7.06 -10.85
N LYS A 54 5.61 5.76 -11.08
CA LYS A 54 4.67 4.94 -11.85
C LYS A 54 3.95 3.93 -11.00
N ASN A 55 4.67 3.24 -10.12
CA ASN A 55 4.13 2.08 -9.40
C ASN A 55 4.20 2.30 -7.90
N ILE A 56 3.14 1.90 -7.19
CA ILE A 56 3.12 1.81 -5.74
C ILE A 56 2.70 0.38 -5.39
N ILE A 57 3.44 -0.23 -4.49
CA ILE A 57 3.10 -1.55 -3.96
C ILE A 57 2.89 -1.41 -2.47
N ILE A 58 1.75 -1.90 -2.00
CA ILE A 58 1.36 -1.88 -0.60
C ILE A 58 1.19 -3.33 -0.16
N THR A 59 1.88 -3.70 0.91
CA THR A 59 1.73 -5.00 1.56
C THR A 59 1.22 -4.78 2.96
N ILE A 60 0.11 -5.43 3.28
CA ILE A 60 -0.52 -5.39 4.58
C ILE A 60 -0.36 -6.77 5.22
N VAL A 61 0.23 -6.81 6.40
CA VAL A 61 0.40 -8.02 7.19
C VAL A 61 -0.60 -8.00 8.35
N CYS A 62 -1.54 -8.94 8.34
CA CYS A 62 -2.67 -9.02 9.25
C CYS A 62 -3.02 -10.48 9.63
N ASP A 63 -3.79 -10.64 10.71
CA ASP A 63 -4.51 -11.89 10.96
C ASP A 63 -5.67 -12.05 9.96
N ASP A 64 -6.03 -13.30 9.66
CA ASP A 64 -7.08 -13.67 8.68
C ASP A 64 -8.42 -12.98 8.98
N THR A 65 -8.77 -12.88 10.26
CA THR A 65 -10.03 -12.26 10.72
C THR A 65 -10.16 -10.78 10.36
N PHE A 66 -9.06 -10.10 10.03
CA PHE A 66 -9.03 -8.67 9.68
C PHE A 66 -8.75 -8.42 8.19
N ALA A 67 -8.57 -9.46 7.37
CA ALA A 67 -8.20 -9.29 5.97
C ALA A 67 -9.28 -8.55 5.15
N ASP A 68 -10.55 -8.87 5.38
CA ASP A 68 -11.68 -8.20 4.72
C ASP A 68 -11.84 -6.74 5.17
N ASP A 69 -11.67 -6.48 6.47
CA ASP A 69 -11.71 -5.12 7.03
C ASP A 69 -10.57 -4.27 6.46
N ALA A 70 -9.34 -4.80 6.43
CA ALA A 70 -8.18 -4.14 5.86
C ALA A 70 -8.40 -3.80 4.38
N ARG A 71 -9.01 -4.71 3.60
CA ARG A 71 -9.39 -4.46 2.21
C ARG A 71 -10.39 -3.32 2.10
N HIS A 72 -11.43 -3.32 2.94
CA HIS A 72 -12.48 -2.31 2.90
C HIS A 72 -11.94 -0.92 3.26
N ILE A 73 -11.16 -0.83 4.34
CA ILE A 73 -10.51 0.40 4.80
C ILE A 73 -9.60 0.98 3.72
N LEU A 74 -8.72 0.15 3.14
CA LEU A 74 -7.81 0.59 2.08
C LEU A 74 -8.57 1.14 0.88
N SER A 75 -9.58 0.41 0.40
CA SER A 75 -10.41 0.84 -0.73
C SER A 75 -11.07 2.19 -0.42
N SER A 76 -11.66 2.32 0.78
CA SER A 76 -12.29 3.55 1.25
C SER A 76 -11.31 4.72 1.34
N ILE A 77 -10.07 4.51 1.80
CA ILE A 77 -9.04 5.56 1.87
C ILE A 77 -8.73 6.10 0.48
N PHE A 78 -8.51 5.23 -0.51
CA PHE A 78 -8.17 5.65 -1.86
C PHE A 78 -9.35 6.27 -2.62
N GLU A 79 -10.59 5.86 -2.32
CA GLU A 79 -11.79 6.43 -2.92
C GLU A 79 -12.17 7.79 -2.29
N ASN A 80 -12.10 7.90 -0.96
CA ASN A 80 -12.66 9.02 -0.21
C ASN A 80 -11.64 10.07 0.24
N THR A 81 -10.34 9.77 0.17
CA THR A 81 -9.28 10.75 0.49
C THR A 81 -8.79 11.42 -0.79
N PRO A 82 -9.05 12.72 -1.04
CA PRO A 82 -8.75 13.37 -2.32
C PRO A 82 -7.28 13.26 -2.75
N GLN A 83 -6.36 13.27 -1.79
CA GLN A 83 -4.93 13.17 -2.04
C GLN A 83 -4.52 11.75 -2.49
N MET A 84 -5.17 10.72 -1.94
CA MET A 84 -4.94 9.32 -2.31
C MET A 84 -5.63 8.99 -3.63
N ALA A 85 -6.84 9.51 -3.87
CA ALA A 85 -7.52 9.41 -5.15
C ALA A 85 -6.70 10.05 -6.30
N ALA A 86 -6.13 11.23 -6.05
CA ALA A 86 -5.25 11.89 -7.01
C ALA A 86 -3.94 11.10 -7.25
N LEU A 87 -3.44 10.42 -6.23
CA LEU A 87 -2.29 9.54 -6.33
C LEU A 87 -2.61 8.32 -7.21
N ALA A 88 -3.74 7.65 -6.96
CA ALA A 88 -4.22 6.49 -7.72
C ALA A 88 -4.45 6.82 -9.20
N ASN A 89 -5.01 7.99 -9.51
CA ASN A 89 -5.22 8.41 -10.92
C ASN A 89 -3.94 8.55 -11.75
N GLY A 90 -2.76 8.63 -11.11
CA GLY A 90 -1.49 8.84 -11.79
C GLY A 90 -0.43 7.77 -11.52
N THR A 91 -0.78 6.68 -10.82
CA THR A 91 0.13 5.58 -10.47
C THR A 91 -0.61 4.24 -10.47
N ASP A 92 0.06 3.16 -10.90
CA ASP A 92 -0.44 1.79 -10.76
C ASP A 92 -0.21 1.34 -9.31
N ILE A 93 -1.28 1.24 -8.53
CA ILE A 93 -1.24 0.86 -7.12
C ILE A 93 -1.69 -0.59 -6.99
N SER A 94 -0.79 -1.42 -6.47
CA SER A 94 -1.06 -2.84 -6.20
C SER A 94 -1.02 -3.09 -4.70
N VAL A 95 -2.03 -3.77 -4.18
CA VAL A 95 -2.19 -4.09 -2.76
C VAL A 95 -2.18 -5.60 -2.59
N SER A 96 -1.41 -6.07 -1.60
CA SER A 96 -1.37 -7.46 -1.16
C SER A 96 -1.67 -7.51 0.34
N ILE A 97 -2.62 -8.35 0.75
CA ILE A 97 -2.95 -8.61 2.16
C ILE A 97 -2.54 -10.05 2.48
N MET A 98 -1.75 -10.24 3.52
CA MET A 98 -1.14 -11.52 3.89
C MET A 98 -1.00 -11.66 5.41
N ASN A 99 -0.72 -12.87 5.90
CA ASN A 99 -0.29 -13.08 7.28
C ASN A 99 1.24 -13.20 7.42
N ASP A 100 1.69 -13.35 8.65
CA ASP A 100 3.09 -13.55 9.05
C ASP A 100 3.70 -14.87 8.53
N GLN A 101 2.86 -15.83 8.13
CA GLN A 101 3.25 -17.11 7.50
C GLN A 101 3.34 -17.01 5.96
N GLU A 102 3.27 -15.80 5.41
CA GLU A 102 3.29 -15.52 3.97
C GLU A 102 2.09 -16.05 3.17
N THR A 103 0.98 -16.38 3.85
CA THR A 103 -0.28 -16.73 3.19
C THR A 103 -0.97 -15.47 2.69
N VAL A 104 -1.24 -15.40 1.39
CA VAL A 104 -1.92 -14.25 0.76
C VAL A 104 -3.43 -14.45 0.83
N PHE A 105 -4.12 -13.51 1.47
CA PHE A 105 -5.57 -13.49 1.58
C PHE A 105 -6.23 -12.77 0.40
N ALA A 106 -5.63 -11.65 -0.04
CA ALA A 106 -6.16 -10.86 -1.13
C ALA A 106 -5.06 -10.12 -1.89
N GLU A 107 -5.22 -10.03 -3.21
CA GLU A 107 -4.48 -9.11 -4.07
C GLU A 107 -5.47 -8.30 -4.91
N PHE A 108 -5.26 -6.99 -4.99
CA PHE A 108 -6.10 -6.11 -5.80
C PHE A 108 -5.36 -4.86 -6.24
N LYS A 109 -5.93 -4.20 -7.25
CA LYS A 109 -5.50 -2.88 -7.72
C LYS A 109 -6.48 -1.81 -7.24
N VAL A 110 -5.95 -0.61 -7.05
CA VAL A 110 -6.70 0.56 -6.61
C VAL A 110 -6.60 1.65 -7.66
#